data_AF-A0A1I7UVH6-F1
#
_entry.id   AF-A0A1I7UVH6-F1
#
_cell.length_a   1.000
_cell.length_b   1.000
_cell.length_c   1.000
_cell.angle_alpha   90.00
_cell.angle_beta   90.00
_cell.angle_gamma   90.00
#
_symmetry.space_group_name_H-M   'P 1'
#
loop_
_entity.id
_entity.type
_entity.pdbx_description
1 polymer ?
#
loop_
_entity_poly.entity_id
_entity_poly.type
_entity_poly.pdbx_seq_one_letter_code
_entity_poly.pdbx_strand_id
1 'polypeptide(L)'
;MDSYEMELNVLARIIRTGNNEAITNAVEELKKFPAPINYSRLIDKANLPFLVDTHAPKNESAMRLIKDHRVAKQVEMAKETPFIVNDFYNSMQLEIDEVDEGNEDIGLGMEEDEDMGFHLEIDEYNELNLEEQDKDNGLSQKAQDDDADSVFSDQDAALMADESGSDSGFEEKEEDYKRKSWKYRIASFEVHVRVLSEMIKAGDPDQIAEIIEISSNVDLPLYAYRKYEITCLIAEYAIHSDEAINLWNKIDQMEDISLEKDYMKTFNYVIECVETQSTVPKSMMGVIADYLITKDQCQMDRVVNLLIEKEIPFEFFKEYRIKQYLLNIGRKDNAIWTLILKIRGLEYGE
;
A
#
# COMPACT_ATOMS: atom_id res chain seq x y z
N MET A 1 10.88 0.37 5.42
CA MET A 1 10.78 -0.50 4.25
C MET A 1 11.64 -1.71 4.52
N ASP A 2 11.01 -2.85 4.72
CA ASP A 2 11.72 -4.11 4.91
C ASP A 2 12.29 -4.63 3.57
N SER A 3 13.12 -5.67 3.62
CA SER A 3 13.77 -6.22 2.44
C SER A 3 12.77 -6.77 1.42
N TYR A 4 11.63 -7.31 1.85
CA TYR A 4 10.64 -7.91 0.95
C TYR A 4 9.83 -6.83 0.22
N GLU A 5 9.42 -5.79 0.95
CA GLU A 5 8.76 -4.61 0.41
C GLU A 5 9.65 -3.90 -0.63
N MET A 6 10.96 -3.84 -0.40
CA MET A 6 11.91 -3.32 -1.39
C MET A 6 11.90 -4.15 -2.68
N GLU A 7 11.98 -5.48 -2.57
CA GLU A 7 11.95 -6.39 -3.73
C GLU A 7 10.63 -6.28 -4.50
N LEU A 8 9.49 -6.11 -3.82
CA LEU A 8 8.21 -5.85 -4.47
C LEU A 8 8.20 -4.53 -5.23
N ASN A 9 8.78 -3.47 -4.68
CA ASN A 9 8.89 -2.19 -5.37
C ASN A 9 9.82 -2.27 -6.59
N VAL A 10 10.91 -3.05 -6.49
CA VAL A 10 11.79 -3.33 -7.64
C VAL A 10 11.01 -4.12 -8.70
N LEU A 11 10.26 -5.16 -8.31
CA LEU A 11 9.41 -5.92 -9.23
C LEU A 11 8.37 -5.03 -9.91
N ALA A 12 7.72 -4.12 -9.19
CA ALA A 12 6.77 -3.15 -9.75
C ALA A 12 7.42 -2.31 -10.86
N ARG A 13 8.67 -1.87 -10.67
CA ARG A 13 9.45 -1.14 -11.69
C ARG A 13 9.78 -2.02 -12.89
N ILE A 14 10.19 -3.27 -12.66
CA ILE A 14 10.47 -4.23 -13.74
C ILE A 14 9.21 -4.51 -14.56
N ILE A 15 8.04 -4.67 -13.93
CA ILE A 15 6.75 -4.87 -14.62
C ILE A 15 6.43 -3.70 -15.54
N ARG A 16 6.65 -2.46 -15.10
CA ARG A 16 6.42 -1.25 -15.91
C ARG A 16 7.27 -1.20 -17.19
N THR A 17 8.41 -1.89 -17.22
CA THR A 17 9.23 -1.97 -18.44
C THR A 17 8.55 -2.77 -19.57
N GLY A 18 7.57 -3.62 -19.25
CA GLY A 18 6.91 -4.51 -20.22
C GLY A 18 7.81 -5.63 -20.77
N ASN A 19 9.03 -5.79 -20.27
CA ASN A 19 9.97 -6.81 -20.73
C ASN A 19 9.64 -8.17 -20.09
N ASN A 20 8.97 -9.05 -20.85
CA ASN A 20 8.52 -10.35 -20.35
C ASN A 20 9.64 -11.21 -19.73
N GLU A 21 10.85 -11.22 -20.31
CA GLU A 21 11.96 -12.01 -19.78
C GLU A 21 12.42 -11.48 -18.42
N ALA A 22 12.60 -10.15 -18.33
CA ALA A 22 12.98 -9.50 -17.07
C ALA A 22 11.93 -9.71 -15.98
N ILE A 23 10.64 -9.58 -16.34
CA ILE A 23 9.51 -9.80 -15.44
C ILE A 23 9.48 -11.23 -14.92
N THR A 24 9.58 -12.21 -15.82
CA THR A 24 9.60 -13.64 -15.42
C THR A 24 10.74 -13.93 -14.46
N ASN A 25 11.95 -13.44 -14.76
CA ASN A 25 13.10 -13.65 -13.88
C ASN A 25 12.90 -12.98 -12.51
N ALA A 26 12.40 -11.75 -12.47
CA ALA A 26 12.15 -11.04 -11.22
C ALA A 26 11.08 -11.72 -10.36
N VAL A 27 10.00 -12.24 -10.97
CA VAL A 27 8.97 -13.01 -10.26
C VAL A 27 9.55 -14.31 -9.67
N GLU A 28 10.41 -15.02 -10.41
CA GLU A 28 11.05 -16.24 -9.89
C GLU A 28 12.08 -15.95 -8.79
N GLU A 29 12.78 -14.82 -8.83
CA GLU A 29 13.65 -14.38 -7.73
C GLU A 29 12.84 -14.05 -6.47
N LEU A 30 11.73 -13.31 -6.61
CA LEU A 30 10.86 -12.96 -5.48
C LEU A 30 10.36 -14.20 -4.72
N LYS A 31 10.05 -15.29 -5.44
CA LYS A 31 9.60 -16.57 -4.84
C LYS A 31 10.64 -17.25 -3.95
N LYS A 32 11.91 -16.86 -4.03
CA LYS A 32 12.98 -17.40 -3.17
C LYS A 32 12.93 -16.80 -1.77
N PHE A 33 12.30 -15.64 -1.61
CA PHE A 33 12.15 -15.00 -0.32
C PHE A 33 10.94 -15.59 0.43
N PRO A 34 11.05 -15.83 1.75
CA PRO A 34 9.91 -16.25 2.54
C PRO A 34 8.85 -15.15 2.53
N ALA A 35 7.61 -15.51 2.17
CA ALA A 35 6.51 -14.55 2.17
C ALA A 35 6.21 -14.10 3.62
N PRO A 36 6.17 -12.78 3.88
CA PRO A 36 5.83 -12.27 5.20
C PRO A 36 4.33 -12.41 5.48
N ILE A 37 3.93 -12.26 6.75
CA ILE A 37 2.52 -12.38 7.18
C ILE A 37 1.63 -11.36 6.45
N ASN A 38 2.14 -10.15 6.21
CA ASN A 38 1.46 -9.06 5.52
C ASN A 38 1.62 -9.08 3.98
N TYR A 39 1.93 -10.24 3.39
CA TYR A 39 2.20 -10.37 1.94
C TYR A 39 1.13 -9.75 1.04
N SER A 40 -0.15 -10.04 1.31
CA SER A 40 -1.31 -9.52 0.56
C SER A 40 -1.29 -7.98 0.52
N ARG A 41 -1.11 -7.36 1.69
CA ARG A 41 -1.00 -5.90 1.85
C ARG A 41 0.18 -5.32 1.09
N LEU A 42 1.34 -5.99 1.09
CA LEU A 42 2.52 -5.49 0.37
C LEU A 42 2.32 -5.53 -1.15
N ILE A 43 1.65 -6.56 -1.67
CA ILE A 43 1.28 -6.64 -3.10
C ILE A 43 0.33 -5.51 -3.48
N ASP A 44 -0.69 -5.25 -2.67
CA ASP A 44 -1.64 -4.15 -2.89
C ASP A 44 -0.95 -2.79 -2.78
N LYS A 45 -0.06 -2.60 -1.79
CA LYS A 45 0.70 -1.36 -1.61
C LYS A 45 1.59 -1.04 -2.81
N ALA A 46 2.20 -2.06 -3.41
CA ALA A 46 2.99 -1.91 -4.64
C ALA A 46 2.12 -1.81 -5.91
N ASN A 47 0.78 -1.85 -5.77
CA ASN A 47 -0.20 -1.80 -6.85
C ASN A 47 0.06 -2.84 -7.96
N LEU A 48 0.60 -4.01 -7.59
CA LEU A 48 1.01 -5.01 -8.58
C LEU A 48 -0.14 -5.56 -9.43
N PRO A 49 -1.37 -5.79 -8.92
CA PRO A 49 -2.46 -6.29 -9.75
C PRO A 49 -2.70 -5.41 -10.98
N PHE A 50 -2.83 -4.10 -10.76
CA PHE A 50 -3.00 -3.12 -11.83
C PHE A 50 -1.80 -3.06 -12.78
N LEU A 51 -0.58 -3.05 -12.24
CA LEU A 51 0.62 -2.99 -13.07
C LEU A 51 0.77 -4.21 -13.97
N VAL A 52 0.42 -5.40 -13.48
CA VAL A 52 0.47 -6.63 -14.26
C VAL A 52 -0.59 -6.63 -15.35
N ASP A 53 -1.83 -6.28 -15.01
CA ASP A 53 -2.92 -6.23 -16.01
C ASP A 53 -2.63 -5.21 -17.12
N THR A 54 -1.96 -4.09 -16.78
CA THR A 54 -1.65 -3.02 -17.73
C THR A 54 -0.38 -3.28 -18.56
N HIS A 55 0.71 -3.67 -17.90
CA HIS A 55 2.04 -3.74 -18.54
C HIS A 55 2.51 -5.16 -18.86
N ALA A 56 1.93 -6.17 -18.22
CA ALA A 56 2.32 -7.57 -18.37
C ALA A 56 1.16 -8.56 -18.61
N PRO A 57 0.08 -8.21 -19.35
CA PRO A 57 -1.12 -9.06 -19.46
C PRO A 57 -0.87 -10.41 -20.16
N LYS A 58 0.28 -10.56 -20.84
CA LYS A 58 0.71 -11.77 -21.54
C LYS A 58 1.82 -12.53 -20.82
N ASN A 59 2.29 -12.03 -19.68
CA ASN A 59 3.35 -12.69 -18.92
C ASN A 59 2.73 -13.75 -17.98
N GLU A 60 2.90 -15.03 -18.29
CA GLU A 60 2.30 -16.11 -17.51
C GLU A 60 2.74 -16.12 -16.04
N SER A 61 4.00 -15.80 -15.75
CA SER A 61 4.52 -15.77 -14.37
C SER A 61 3.89 -14.65 -13.56
N ALA A 62 3.79 -13.44 -14.12
CA ALA A 62 3.16 -12.31 -13.46
C ALA A 62 1.65 -12.51 -13.31
N MET A 63 0.97 -13.02 -14.34
CA MET A 63 -0.46 -13.33 -14.27
C MET A 63 -0.76 -14.41 -13.22
N ARG A 64 0.11 -15.42 -13.07
CA ARG A 64 -0.04 -16.43 -12.02
C ARG A 64 0.13 -15.81 -10.63
N LEU A 65 1.15 -14.96 -10.43
CA LEU A 65 1.38 -14.24 -9.17
C LEU A 65 0.12 -13.47 -8.72
N ILE A 66 -0.47 -12.68 -9.63
CA ILE A 66 -1.67 -11.89 -9.30
C ILE A 66 -2.91 -12.75 -9.14
N LYS A 67 -3.03 -13.85 -9.89
CA LYS A 67 -4.12 -14.80 -9.69
C LYS A 67 -4.07 -15.44 -8.30
N ASP A 68 -2.91 -15.88 -7.87
CA ASP A 68 -2.72 -16.50 -6.55
C ASP A 68 -3.00 -15.48 -5.44
N HIS A 69 -2.54 -14.23 -5.60
CA HIS A 69 -2.87 -13.11 -4.72
C HIS A 69 -4.38 -12.88 -4.61
N ARG A 70 -5.09 -12.71 -5.74
CA ARG A 70 -6.55 -12.48 -5.77
C ARG A 70 -7.33 -13.59 -5.07
N VAL A 71 -6.92 -14.85 -5.24
CA VAL A 71 -7.53 -16.00 -4.54
C VAL A 71 -7.32 -15.90 -3.03
N ALA A 72 -6.10 -15.64 -2.57
CA ALA A 72 -5.80 -15.50 -1.15
C ALA A 72 -6.57 -14.32 -0.52
N LYS A 73 -6.56 -13.17 -1.20
CA LYS A 73 -7.24 -11.95 -0.81
C LYS A 73 -8.75 -12.09 -0.75
N GLN A 74 -9.36 -12.86 -1.67
CA GLN A 74 -10.79 -13.15 -1.61
C GLN A 74 -11.15 -13.93 -0.33
N VAL A 75 -10.31 -14.87 0.11
CA VAL A 75 -10.51 -15.60 1.37
C VAL A 75 -10.33 -14.68 2.58
N GLU A 76 -9.33 -13.79 2.55
CA GLU A 76 -9.09 -12.77 3.58
C GLU A 76 -10.29 -11.83 3.73
N MET A 77 -10.72 -11.19 2.64
CA MET A 77 -11.88 -10.29 2.64
C MET A 77 -13.17 -10.98 3.09
N ALA A 78 -13.36 -12.26 2.74
CA ALA A 78 -14.52 -13.03 3.19
C ALA A 78 -14.53 -13.26 4.70
N LYS A 79 -13.35 -13.40 5.33
CA LYS A 79 -13.21 -13.52 6.78
C LYS A 79 -13.40 -12.18 7.50
N GLU A 80 -12.92 -11.09 6.90
CA GLU A 80 -13.02 -9.74 7.48
C GLU A 80 -14.44 -9.15 7.38
N THR A 81 -15.18 -9.53 6.33
CA THR A 81 -16.51 -8.97 6.03
C THR A 81 -17.47 -8.91 7.23
N PRO A 82 -17.67 -9.99 8.01
CA PRO A 82 -18.61 -9.94 9.13
C PRO A 82 -18.19 -8.92 10.21
N PHE A 83 -16.89 -8.78 10.44
CA PHE A 83 -16.36 -7.83 11.43
C PHE A 83 -16.52 -6.39 10.95
N ILE A 84 -16.18 -6.10 9.69
CA ILE A 84 -16.36 -4.77 9.09
C ILE A 84 -17.83 -4.34 9.17
N VAL A 85 -18.75 -5.24 8.81
CA VAL A 85 -20.18 -4.95 8.84
C VAL A 85 -20.66 -4.73 10.28
N ASN A 86 -20.20 -5.56 11.22
CA ASN A 86 -20.53 -5.43 12.64
C ASN A 86 -20.00 -4.12 13.23
N ASP A 87 -18.74 -3.76 12.95
CA ASP A 87 -18.12 -2.51 13.40
C ASP A 87 -18.86 -1.30 12.84
N PHE A 88 -19.22 -1.34 11.56
CA PHE A 88 -20.02 -0.29 10.93
C PHE A 88 -21.38 -0.13 11.61
N TYR A 89 -22.13 -1.22 11.84
CA TYR A 89 -23.45 -1.17 12.47
C TYR A 89 -23.39 -0.74 13.94
N ASN A 90 -22.46 -1.28 14.72
CA ASN A 90 -22.34 -0.97 16.15
C ASN A 90 -21.96 0.50 16.36
N SER A 91 -21.08 1.03 15.52
CA SER A 91 -20.71 2.44 15.58
C SER A 91 -21.84 3.37 15.15
N MET A 92 -22.65 3.00 14.14
CA MET A 92 -23.87 3.75 13.81
C MET A 92 -24.89 3.75 14.96
N GLN A 93 -25.01 2.66 15.71
CA GLN A 93 -25.92 2.60 16.87
C GLN A 93 -25.44 3.52 18.00
N LEU A 94 -24.14 3.58 18.24
CA LEU A 94 -23.56 4.50 19.23
C LEU A 94 -23.84 5.98 18.88
N GLU A 95 -23.71 6.37 17.61
CA GLU A 95 -24.06 7.74 17.17
C GLU A 95 -25.55 8.08 17.37
N ILE A 96 -26.44 7.08 17.31
CA ILE A 96 -27.88 7.28 17.52
C ILE A 96 -28.22 7.32 19.01
N ASP A 97 -27.63 6.44 19.81
CA ASP A 97 -27.87 6.35 21.25
C ASP A 97 -27.32 7.60 21.99
N GLU A 98 -26.19 8.17 21.54
CA GLU A 98 -25.64 9.43 22.07
C GLU A 98 -26.54 10.65 21.77
N VAL A 99 -27.28 10.62 20.65
CA VAL A 99 -28.24 11.68 20.28
C VAL A 99 -29.53 11.58 21.11
N ASP A 100 -29.94 10.38 21.53
CA ASP A 100 -31.13 10.15 22.36
C ASP A 100 -30.86 10.38 23.86
N GLU A 101 -29.63 10.15 24.35
CA GLU A 101 -29.23 10.45 25.75
C GLU A 101 -28.84 11.92 25.98
N GLY A 102 -28.59 12.70 24.92
CA GLY A 102 -28.14 14.10 24.95
C GLY A 102 -29.21 15.18 25.11
N ASN A 103 -30.39 14.88 25.68
CA ASN A 103 -31.41 15.89 26.01
C ASN A 103 -31.32 16.39 27.47
N GLU A 104 -30.24 16.08 28.19
CA GLU A 104 -29.84 16.81 29.40
C GLU A 104 -28.64 17.72 29.11
N ASP A 105 -28.96 19.00 29.01
CA ASP A 105 -28.11 20.19 29.04
C ASP A 105 -26.71 20.00 29.68
N ILE A 106 -25.73 19.65 28.86
CA ILE A 106 -24.32 19.93 29.13
C ILE A 106 -23.77 20.65 27.91
N GLY A 107 -23.79 21.99 27.97
CA GLY A 107 -23.03 22.84 27.06
C GLY A 107 -21.54 22.54 27.17
N LEU A 108 -21.04 21.66 26.32
CA LEU A 108 -19.63 21.61 25.95
C LEU A 108 -19.51 22.39 24.65
N GLY A 109 -18.90 23.57 24.75
CA GLY A 109 -18.53 24.37 23.60
C GLY A 109 -17.67 23.51 22.67
N MET A 110 -18.21 23.22 21.50
CA MET A 110 -17.42 22.85 20.33
C MET A 110 -16.57 24.08 20.01
N GLU A 111 -15.41 24.21 20.64
CA GLU A 111 -14.33 24.91 19.97
C GLU A 111 -14.01 24.07 18.74
N GLU A 112 -14.21 24.69 17.58
CA GLU A 112 -13.79 24.19 16.28
C GLU A 112 -12.26 24.06 16.31
N ASP A 113 -11.75 22.99 16.90
CA ASP A 113 -10.33 22.66 16.86
C ASP A 113 -9.97 22.25 15.44
N GLU A 114 -9.54 23.26 14.71
CA GLU A 114 -8.46 23.26 13.73
C GLU A 114 -7.86 21.88 13.41
N ASP A 115 -8.22 21.37 12.23
CA ASP A 115 -7.31 20.68 11.32
C ASP A 115 -6.28 19.75 12.01
N MET A 116 -6.78 18.77 12.78
CA MET A 116 -6.02 17.60 13.20
C MET A 116 -5.69 16.77 11.95
N GLY A 117 -4.66 17.19 11.23
CA GLY A 117 -4.01 16.45 10.16
C GLY A 117 -3.45 15.15 10.71
N PHE A 118 -4.31 14.15 10.88
CA PHE A 118 -3.94 12.79 11.26
C PHE A 118 -3.03 12.22 10.17
N HIS A 119 -1.74 12.12 10.50
CA HIS A 119 -0.76 11.49 9.65
C HIS A 119 -1.07 9.99 9.62
N LEU A 120 -1.73 9.53 8.55
CA LEU A 120 -2.13 8.14 8.30
C LEU A 120 -0.92 7.18 8.34
N GLU A 121 -0.69 6.49 9.45
CA GLU A 121 0.13 5.28 9.49
C GLU A 121 -0.77 4.06 9.74
N ILE A 122 -0.97 3.27 8.69
CA ILE A 122 -1.81 2.05 8.60
C ILE A 122 -1.33 0.93 9.56
N ASP A 123 -0.15 1.07 10.14
CA ASP A 123 0.44 0.06 11.02
C ASP A 123 -0.34 -0.05 12.34
N GLU A 124 -0.95 1.04 12.81
CA GLU A 124 -1.69 1.10 14.08
C GLU A 124 -3.04 0.35 14.05
N TYR A 125 -3.80 0.39 12.95
CA TYR A 125 -5.08 -0.34 12.86
C TYR A 125 -4.90 -1.87 12.87
N ASN A 126 -3.82 -2.36 12.26
CA ASN A 126 -3.60 -3.80 12.12
C ASN A 126 -3.02 -4.43 13.38
N GLU A 127 -2.23 -3.70 14.18
CA GLU A 127 -1.84 -4.14 15.53
C GLU A 127 -3.10 -4.34 16.39
N LEU A 128 -4.07 -3.42 16.33
CA LEU A 128 -5.32 -3.53 17.09
C LEU A 128 -6.23 -4.69 16.65
N ASN A 129 -6.21 -5.07 15.37
CA ASN A 129 -7.03 -6.17 14.84
C ASN A 129 -6.39 -7.56 15.08
N LEU A 130 -5.05 -7.64 15.10
CA LEU A 130 -4.32 -8.85 15.47
C LEU A 130 -4.47 -9.19 16.96
N GLU A 131 -4.48 -8.19 17.85
CA GLU A 131 -4.67 -8.40 19.29
C GLU A 131 -6.07 -8.93 19.68
N GLU A 132 -7.09 -8.67 18.86
CA GLU A 132 -8.46 -9.15 19.11
C GLU A 132 -8.70 -10.57 18.57
N GLN A 133 -7.93 -11.04 17.56
CA GLN A 133 -8.06 -12.39 17.01
C GLN A 133 -7.41 -13.49 17.88
N ASP A 134 -6.38 -13.16 18.67
CA ASP A 134 -5.68 -14.16 19.50
C ASP A 134 -6.38 -14.49 20.83
N LYS A 135 -7.43 -13.74 21.21
CA LYS A 135 -8.14 -13.97 22.48
C LYS A 135 -9.12 -15.15 22.46
N ASP A 136 -9.52 -15.65 21.28
CA ASP A 136 -10.58 -16.67 21.17
C ASP A 136 -10.12 -18.06 20.70
N ASN A 137 -8.81 -18.28 20.47
CA ASN A 137 -8.27 -19.61 20.10
C ASN A 137 -7.64 -20.40 21.27
N GLY A 138 -7.84 -19.96 22.51
CA GLY A 138 -7.30 -20.61 23.71
C GLY A 138 -8.14 -21.78 24.22
N LEU A 139 -8.30 -22.87 23.45
CA LEU A 139 -8.79 -24.14 24.01
C LEU A 139 -7.97 -25.36 23.58
N SER A 140 -7.25 -25.86 24.59
CA SER A 140 -6.92 -27.26 24.89
C SER A 140 -5.51 -27.75 24.53
N GLN A 141 -4.66 -27.84 25.55
CA GLN A 141 -4.10 -29.13 25.94
C GLN A 141 -3.89 -29.21 27.45
N LYS A 142 -4.57 -30.20 28.03
CA LYS A 142 -4.45 -30.66 29.42
C LYS A 142 -3.01 -31.05 29.76
N ALA A 143 -2.54 -30.64 30.93
CA ALA A 143 -1.65 -31.43 31.77
C ALA A 143 -2.20 -31.42 33.20
N GLN A 144 -2.38 -32.62 33.74
CA GLN A 144 -2.77 -32.94 35.10
C GLN A 144 -1.58 -32.88 36.06
N ASP A 145 -1.91 -33.02 37.35
CA ASP A 145 -1.10 -33.34 38.53
C ASP A 145 -0.53 -32.12 39.28
N ASP A 146 -0.52 -32.04 40.61
CA ASP A 146 -1.36 -32.56 41.71
C ASP A 146 -0.82 -31.86 42.99
N ASP A 147 -1.68 -31.75 44.01
CA ASP A 147 -1.36 -31.72 45.45
C ASP A 147 -0.55 -30.58 46.11
N ALA A 148 -1.24 -29.78 46.95
CA ALA A 148 -1.27 -29.97 48.42
C ALA A 148 -1.33 -28.64 49.23
N ASP A 149 -2.51 -28.45 49.86
CA ASP A 149 -2.76 -28.07 51.25
C ASP A 149 -2.24 -26.77 51.92
N SER A 150 -3.18 -26.22 52.71
CA SER A 150 -3.00 -25.61 54.06
C SER A 150 -2.81 -24.08 54.11
N VAL A 151 -3.44 -23.24 54.96
CA VAL A 151 -4.46 -23.30 56.05
C VAL A 151 -4.49 -21.87 56.63
N PHE A 152 -5.68 -21.26 56.80
CA PHE A 152 -6.08 -20.22 57.79
C PHE A 152 -5.24 -18.90 57.87
N SER A 153 -5.77 -17.71 58.17
CA SER A 153 -6.86 -17.29 59.04
C SER A 153 -7.26 -15.82 58.78
N ASP A 154 -8.57 -15.56 58.76
CA ASP A 154 -9.33 -14.52 59.50
C ASP A 154 -8.77 -13.10 59.77
N GLN A 155 -9.65 -12.15 59.40
CA GLN A 155 -10.19 -11.02 60.20
C GLN A 155 -9.56 -9.62 60.15
N ASP A 156 -10.38 -8.72 59.57
CA ASP A 156 -10.88 -7.43 60.10
C ASP A 156 -9.92 -6.33 60.57
N ALA A 157 -9.94 -5.20 59.85
CA ALA A 157 -10.01 -3.83 60.38
C ALA A 157 -10.19 -2.85 59.20
N ALA A 158 -11.40 -2.33 58.97
CA ALA A 158 -11.85 -1.02 59.45
C ALA A 158 -11.20 0.19 58.74
N LEU A 159 -12.04 0.87 57.96
CA LEU A 159 -12.21 2.33 57.90
C LEU A 159 -10.93 3.19 57.87
N MET A 160 -10.61 3.74 56.69
CA MET A 160 -10.56 5.20 56.48
C MET A 160 -10.60 5.48 54.98
N ALA A 161 -11.64 6.20 54.55
CA ALA A 161 -11.56 7.01 53.36
C ALA A 161 -10.51 8.10 53.60
N ASP A 162 -9.59 8.29 52.67
CA ASP A 162 -9.12 9.64 52.37
C ASP A 162 -8.73 9.76 50.90
N GLU A 163 -9.00 10.95 50.40
CA GLU A 163 -9.09 11.40 49.03
C GLU A 163 -7.74 11.35 48.33
N SER A 164 -7.64 10.54 47.27
CA SER A 164 -6.70 10.80 46.20
C SER A 164 -7.48 10.75 44.89
N GLY A 165 -8.00 11.92 44.51
CA GLY A 165 -8.48 12.16 43.16
C GLY A 165 -7.33 11.91 42.18
N SER A 166 -7.26 10.71 41.63
CA SER A 166 -6.54 10.47 40.39
C SER A 166 -7.53 10.64 39.25
N ASP A 167 -7.38 11.80 38.63
CA ASP A 167 -7.83 12.21 37.33
C ASP A 167 -7.28 11.26 36.23
N SER A 168 -7.69 9.98 36.26
CA SER A 168 -7.22 8.95 35.32
C SER A 168 -8.37 8.25 34.57
N GLY A 169 -9.63 8.57 34.91
CA GLY A 169 -10.81 7.99 34.26
C GLY A 169 -11.34 8.81 33.06
N PHE A 170 -10.80 10.00 32.83
CA PHE A 170 -11.12 10.82 31.66
C PHE A 170 -10.26 10.43 30.45
N GLU A 171 -8.97 10.18 30.63
CA GLU A 171 -8.05 9.76 29.56
C GLU A 171 -8.44 8.39 28.96
N GLU A 172 -8.83 7.41 29.79
CA GLU A 172 -9.22 6.06 29.34
C GLU A 172 -10.53 6.07 28.51
N LYS A 173 -11.46 6.98 28.80
CA LYS A 173 -12.70 7.14 28.02
C LYS A 173 -12.48 7.85 26.68
N GLU A 174 -11.56 8.81 26.65
CA GLU A 174 -11.20 9.52 25.42
C GLU A 174 -10.46 8.62 24.43
N GLU A 175 -9.55 7.76 24.92
CA GLU A 175 -8.86 6.77 24.10
C GLU A 175 -9.82 5.71 23.52
N ASP A 176 -10.79 5.22 24.32
CA ASP A 176 -11.80 4.27 23.84
C ASP A 176 -12.72 4.91 22.77
N TYR A 177 -13.12 6.17 22.96
CA TYR A 177 -13.89 6.91 21.96
C TYR A 177 -13.10 7.10 20.65
N LYS A 178 -11.82 7.51 20.73
CA LYS A 178 -10.94 7.63 19.57
C LYS A 178 -10.78 6.30 18.83
N ARG A 179 -10.60 5.19 19.57
CA ARG A 179 -10.49 3.84 18.98
C ARG A 179 -11.80 3.42 18.29
N LYS A 180 -12.95 3.68 18.89
CA LYS A 180 -14.28 3.39 18.29
C LYS A 180 -14.55 4.24 17.05
N SER A 181 -14.29 5.54 17.12
CA SER A 181 -14.41 6.46 15.98
C SER A 181 -13.48 6.05 14.83
N TRP A 182 -12.26 5.63 15.14
CA TRP A 182 -11.31 5.11 14.16
C TRP A 182 -11.79 3.81 13.49
N LYS A 183 -12.25 2.83 14.28
CA LYS A 183 -12.83 1.58 13.76
C LYS A 183 -14.01 1.86 12.84
N TYR A 184 -14.91 2.76 13.24
CA TYR A 184 -16.04 3.18 12.42
C TYR A 184 -15.60 3.76 11.08
N ARG A 185 -14.64 4.70 11.10
CA ARG A 185 -14.15 5.37 9.89
C ARG A 185 -13.58 4.37 8.89
N ILE A 186 -12.79 3.40 9.37
CA ILE A 186 -12.24 2.34 8.51
C ILE A 186 -13.34 1.42 7.98
N ALA A 187 -14.26 0.99 8.84
CA ALA A 187 -15.40 0.16 8.41
C ALA A 187 -16.26 0.88 7.37
N SER A 188 -16.48 2.19 7.55
CA SER A 188 -17.19 3.04 6.59
C SER A 188 -16.47 3.11 5.25
N PHE A 189 -15.14 3.30 5.24
CA PHE A 189 -14.35 3.27 4.01
C PHE A 189 -14.49 1.95 3.27
N GLU A 190 -14.38 0.83 4.00
CA GLU A 190 -14.50 -0.53 3.47
C GLU A 190 -15.89 -0.78 2.85
N VAL A 191 -16.96 -0.36 3.54
CA VAL A 191 -18.33 -0.50 3.03
C VAL A 191 -18.53 0.29 1.75
N HIS A 192 -18.13 1.57 1.72
CA HIS A 192 -18.29 2.42 0.54
C HIS A 192 -17.51 1.90 -0.66
N VAL A 193 -16.23 1.57 -0.49
CA VAL A 193 -15.41 1.06 -1.60
C VAL A 193 -15.88 -0.32 -2.08
N ARG A 194 -16.44 -1.15 -1.18
CA ARG A 194 -17.03 -2.43 -1.56
C ARG A 194 -18.27 -2.23 -2.43
N VAL A 195 -19.19 -1.36 -2.03
CA VAL A 195 -20.38 -1.05 -2.83
C VAL A 195 -19.98 -0.47 -4.18
N LEU A 196 -19.03 0.47 -4.20
CA LEU A 196 -18.43 1.00 -5.42
C LEU A 196 -17.89 -0.11 -6.33
N SER A 197 -17.15 -1.08 -5.77
CA SER A 197 -16.59 -2.19 -6.54
C SER A 197 -17.66 -3.07 -7.20
N GLU A 198 -18.79 -3.31 -6.53
CA GLU A 198 -19.89 -4.12 -7.07
C GLU A 198 -20.69 -3.36 -8.13
N MET A 199 -20.89 -2.04 -7.95
CA MET A 199 -21.56 -1.20 -8.96
C MET A 199 -20.72 -1.07 -10.24
N ILE A 200 -19.40 -0.94 -10.12
CA ILE A 200 -18.50 -0.95 -11.29
C ILE A 200 -18.62 -2.29 -12.04
N LYS A 201 -18.65 -3.42 -11.33
CA LYS A 201 -18.82 -4.75 -11.96
C LYS A 201 -20.19 -4.93 -12.61
N ALA A 202 -21.23 -4.30 -12.06
CA ALA A 202 -22.58 -4.32 -12.65
C ALA A 202 -22.61 -3.61 -14.03
N GLY A 203 -21.73 -2.63 -14.23
CA GLY A 203 -21.49 -2.00 -15.53
C GLY A 203 -22.59 -1.04 -15.99
N ASP A 204 -23.48 -0.62 -15.08
CA ASP A 204 -24.49 0.41 -15.35
C ASP A 204 -23.90 1.81 -15.13
N PRO A 205 -23.71 2.63 -16.18
CA PRO A 205 -23.06 3.93 -16.06
C PRO A 205 -23.76 4.90 -15.08
N ASP A 206 -25.09 4.86 -15.00
CA ASP A 206 -25.85 5.76 -14.12
C ASP A 206 -25.60 5.40 -12.64
N GLN A 207 -25.60 4.11 -12.33
CA GLN A 207 -25.30 3.62 -10.97
C GLN A 207 -23.83 3.88 -10.59
N ILE A 208 -22.91 3.75 -11.55
CA ILE A 208 -21.49 4.04 -11.36
C ILE A 208 -21.29 5.53 -11.03
N ALA A 209 -21.94 6.43 -11.78
CA ALA A 209 -21.85 7.86 -11.53
C ALA A 209 -22.40 8.22 -10.13
N GLU A 210 -23.58 7.69 -9.78
CA GLU A 210 -24.22 7.93 -8.49
C GLU A 210 -23.33 7.45 -7.32
N ILE A 211 -22.79 6.24 -7.39
CA ILE A 211 -21.96 5.73 -6.29
C ILE A 211 -20.61 6.43 -6.19
N ILE A 212 -20.03 6.91 -7.30
CA ILE A 212 -18.80 7.71 -7.28
C ILE A 212 -19.07 9.05 -6.59
N GLU A 213 -20.21 9.70 -6.89
CA GLU A 213 -20.63 10.93 -6.23
C GLU A 213 -20.81 10.71 -4.72
N ILE A 214 -21.53 9.67 -4.31
CA ILE A 214 -21.71 9.32 -2.89
C ILE A 214 -20.36 9.06 -2.22
N SER A 215 -19.50 8.26 -2.84
CA SER A 215 -18.18 7.90 -2.30
C SER A 215 -17.23 9.09 -2.22
N SER A 216 -17.43 10.13 -3.03
CA SER A 216 -16.62 11.35 -3.00
C SER A 216 -16.78 12.13 -1.70
N ASN A 217 -17.89 11.96 -0.99
CA ASN A 217 -18.18 12.60 0.30
C ASN A 217 -17.43 11.96 1.47
N VAL A 218 -16.82 10.78 1.29
CA VAL A 218 -16.26 9.96 2.37
C VAL A 218 -14.72 10.02 2.42
N ASP A 219 -14.07 10.82 1.57
CA ASP A 219 -12.60 10.94 1.47
C ASP A 219 -11.85 9.59 1.61
N LEU A 220 -12.17 8.68 0.68
CA LEU A 220 -11.65 7.32 0.72
C LEU A 220 -10.11 7.31 0.57
N PRO A 221 -9.39 6.58 1.43
CA PRO A 221 -7.94 6.49 1.38
C PRO A 221 -7.45 5.56 0.27
N LEU A 222 -6.22 5.78 -0.22
CA LEU A 222 -5.62 5.03 -1.33
C LEU A 222 -5.60 3.50 -1.09
N TYR A 223 -5.37 3.07 0.15
CA TYR A 223 -5.32 1.64 0.47
C TYR A 223 -6.65 0.95 0.20
N ALA A 224 -7.79 1.64 0.38
CA ALA A 224 -9.11 1.07 0.15
C ALA A 224 -9.32 0.82 -1.35
N TYR A 225 -8.95 1.78 -2.20
CA TYR A 225 -8.98 1.61 -3.65
C TYR A 225 -8.10 0.45 -4.14
N ARG A 226 -6.89 0.32 -3.59
CA ARG A 226 -5.96 -0.79 -3.90
C ARG A 226 -6.50 -2.14 -3.42
N LYS A 227 -7.03 -2.20 -2.19
CA LYS A 227 -7.64 -3.41 -1.62
C LYS A 227 -8.80 -3.91 -2.48
N TYR A 228 -9.60 -3.03 -3.07
CA TYR A 228 -10.71 -3.44 -3.94
C TYR A 228 -10.37 -3.41 -5.44
N GLU A 229 -9.10 -3.16 -5.79
CA GLU A 229 -8.58 -3.12 -7.17
C GLU A 229 -9.42 -2.23 -8.09
N ILE A 230 -9.87 -1.07 -7.59
CA ILE A 230 -10.84 -0.21 -8.28
C ILE A 230 -10.36 0.22 -9.67
N THR A 231 -9.07 0.53 -9.85
CA THR A 231 -8.51 0.88 -11.17
C THR A 231 -8.58 -0.28 -12.16
N CYS A 232 -8.34 -1.52 -11.72
CA CYS A 232 -8.52 -2.72 -12.54
C CYS A 232 -9.98 -2.90 -12.95
N LEU A 233 -10.91 -2.72 -12.00
CA LEU A 233 -12.34 -2.83 -12.27
C LEU A 233 -12.81 -1.75 -13.24
N ILE A 234 -12.32 -0.52 -13.14
CA ILE A 234 -12.64 0.54 -14.10
C ILE A 234 -12.12 0.17 -15.49
N ALA A 235 -10.87 -0.30 -15.60
CA ALA A 235 -10.28 -0.72 -16.87
C ALA A 235 -11.10 -1.82 -17.56
N GLU A 236 -11.63 -2.76 -16.79
CA GLU A 236 -12.37 -3.91 -17.30
C GLU A 236 -13.85 -3.60 -17.61
N TYR A 237 -14.54 -2.89 -16.72
CA TYR A 237 -16.00 -2.75 -16.78
C TYR A 237 -16.49 -1.32 -17.09
N ALA A 238 -15.75 -0.28 -16.72
CA ALA A 238 -16.23 1.10 -16.71
C ALA A 238 -15.36 2.10 -17.50
N ILE A 239 -14.51 1.62 -18.41
CA ILE A 239 -13.60 2.47 -19.20
C ILE A 239 -14.31 3.48 -20.12
N HIS A 240 -15.63 3.38 -20.25
CA HIS A 240 -16.47 4.24 -21.07
C HIS A 240 -17.27 5.27 -20.24
N SER A 241 -17.18 5.23 -18.90
CA SER A 241 -17.77 6.25 -18.02
C SER A 241 -16.75 7.34 -17.72
N ASP A 242 -17.13 8.59 -17.97
CA ASP A 242 -16.27 9.75 -17.71
C ASP A 242 -16.02 9.92 -16.20
N GLU A 243 -17.02 9.63 -15.36
CA GLU A 243 -16.93 9.65 -13.90
C GLU A 243 -15.92 8.60 -13.40
N ALA A 244 -15.98 7.39 -13.96
CA ALA A 244 -15.03 6.33 -13.62
C ALA A 244 -13.60 6.69 -14.06
N ILE A 245 -13.43 7.29 -15.24
CA ILE A 245 -12.12 7.81 -15.69
C ILE A 245 -11.62 8.92 -14.77
N ASN A 246 -12.49 9.83 -14.32
CA ASN A 246 -12.12 10.88 -13.38
C ASN A 246 -11.68 10.31 -12.02
N LEU A 247 -12.39 9.29 -11.52
CA LEU A 247 -11.98 8.58 -10.31
C LEU A 247 -10.62 7.89 -10.50
N TRP A 248 -10.39 7.22 -11.63
CA TRP A 248 -9.08 6.66 -11.96
C TRP A 248 -8.01 7.74 -11.88
N ASN A 249 -8.18 8.86 -12.58
CA ASN A 249 -7.20 9.95 -12.58
C ASN A 249 -6.91 10.48 -11.17
N LYS A 250 -7.93 10.52 -10.29
CA LYS A 250 -7.75 10.86 -8.87
C LYS A 250 -6.90 9.83 -8.15
N ILE A 251 -7.16 8.53 -8.36
CA ILE A 251 -6.36 7.44 -7.77
C ILE A 251 -4.91 7.52 -8.26
N ASP A 252 -4.67 7.74 -9.56
CA ASP A 252 -3.33 7.90 -10.12
C ASP A 252 -2.56 9.08 -9.49
N GLN A 253 -3.24 10.20 -9.21
CA GLN A 253 -2.61 11.32 -8.49
C GLN A 253 -2.25 10.94 -7.04
N MET A 254 -3.12 10.19 -6.35
CA MET A 254 -2.84 9.70 -5.00
C MET A 254 -1.67 8.71 -5.00
N GLU A 255 -1.57 7.86 -6.01
CA GLU A 255 -0.45 6.94 -6.24
C GLU A 255 0.87 7.70 -6.40
N ASP A 256 0.91 8.73 -7.24
CA ASP A 256 2.10 9.55 -7.47
C ASP A 256 2.60 10.20 -6.17
N ILE A 257 1.68 10.78 -5.39
CA ILE A 257 2.01 11.39 -4.08
C ILE A 257 2.50 10.33 -3.09
N SER A 258 1.82 9.18 -3.00
CA SER A 258 2.19 8.11 -2.07
C SER A 258 3.55 7.50 -2.42
N LEU A 259 3.87 7.37 -3.70
CA LEU A 259 5.08 6.70 -4.16
C LEU A 259 6.31 7.60 -4.15
N GLU A 260 6.17 8.93 -4.04
CA GLU A 260 7.30 9.87 -4.11
C GLU A 260 8.40 9.55 -3.08
N LYS A 261 8.02 9.23 -1.83
CA LYS A 261 8.97 8.87 -0.76
C LYS A 261 9.64 7.52 -0.99
N ASP A 262 8.89 6.56 -1.51
CA ASP A 262 9.40 5.20 -1.74
C ASP A 262 10.24 5.14 -3.01
N TYR A 263 9.96 6.01 -3.98
CA TYR A 263 10.66 6.08 -5.25
C TYR A 263 12.15 6.33 -5.10
N MET A 264 12.54 7.30 -4.26
CA MET A 264 13.95 7.59 -4.00
C MET A 264 14.65 6.46 -3.25
N LYS A 265 13.95 5.77 -2.33
CA LYS A 265 14.51 4.62 -1.62
C LYS A 265 14.77 3.46 -2.57
N THR A 266 13.79 3.13 -3.41
CA THR A 266 13.92 2.08 -4.44
C THR A 266 15.00 2.44 -5.45
N PHE A 267 15.09 3.71 -5.87
CA PHE A 267 16.16 4.18 -6.75
C PHE A 267 17.54 3.95 -6.13
N ASN A 268 17.77 4.40 -4.90
CA ASN A 268 19.05 4.22 -4.22
C ASN A 268 19.41 2.74 -4.10
N TYR A 269 18.45 1.91 -3.72
CA TYR A 269 18.64 0.47 -3.64
C TYR A 269 19.03 -0.16 -4.98
N VAL A 270 18.32 0.16 -6.07
CA VAL A 270 18.63 -0.34 -7.42
C VAL A 270 20.04 0.09 -7.84
N ILE A 271 20.40 1.36 -7.61
CA ILE A 271 21.74 1.87 -7.94
C ILE A 271 22.81 1.13 -7.15
N GLU A 272 22.65 0.97 -5.83
CA GLU A 272 23.59 0.22 -4.98
C GLU A 272 23.76 -1.23 -5.46
N CYS A 273 22.66 -1.92 -5.76
CA CYS A 273 22.70 -3.29 -6.29
C CYS A 273 23.51 -3.38 -7.59
N VAL A 274 23.39 -2.40 -8.49
CA VAL A 274 24.10 -2.39 -9.78
C VAL A 274 25.55 -1.92 -9.60
N GLU A 275 25.81 -1.00 -8.68
CA GLU A 275 27.16 -0.53 -8.34
C GLU A 275 28.04 -1.67 -7.82
N THR A 276 27.48 -2.62 -7.08
CA THR A 276 28.23 -3.79 -6.59
C THR A 276 28.62 -4.81 -7.68
N GLN A 277 28.05 -4.70 -8.88
CA GLN A 277 28.27 -5.65 -9.98
C GLN A 277 29.25 -5.10 -11.02
N SER A 278 29.99 -5.97 -11.72
CA SER A 278 30.93 -5.53 -12.77
C SER A 278 30.22 -5.02 -14.03
N THR A 279 29.03 -5.55 -14.32
CA THR A 279 28.20 -5.20 -15.48
C THR A 279 26.77 -4.97 -15.03
N VAL A 280 26.00 -4.24 -15.83
CA VAL A 280 24.58 -4.00 -15.57
C VAL A 280 23.77 -5.22 -16.01
N PRO A 281 22.98 -5.87 -15.13
CA PRO A 281 22.09 -6.95 -15.54
C PRO A 281 21.07 -6.50 -16.58
N LYS A 282 20.80 -7.36 -17.57
CA LYS A 282 19.78 -7.09 -18.60
C LYS A 282 18.41 -6.72 -18.00
N SER A 283 18.01 -7.41 -16.92
CA SER A 283 16.76 -7.16 -16.20
C SER A 283 16.71 -5.78 -15.53
N MET A 284 17.85 -5.27 -15.09
CA MET A 284 17.95 -3.96 -14.43
C MET A 284 18.16 -2.82 -15.43
N MET A 285 18.66 -3.11 -16.63
CA MET A 285 18.90 -2.10 -17.65
C MET A 285 17.62 -1.34 -18.02
N GLY A 286 16.47 -2.03 -18.11
CA GLY A 286 15.19 -1.37 -18.38
C GLY A 286 14.77 -0.41 -17.28
N VAL A 287 14.99 -0.81 -16.02
CA VAL A 287 14.71 0.03 -14.84
C VAL A 287 15.65 1.25 -14.83
N ILE A 288 16.94 1.06 -15.11
CA ILE A 288 17.92 2.16 -15.19
C ILE A 288 17.58 3.10 -16.34
N ALA A 289 17.17 2.58 -17.49
CA ALA A 289 16.75 3.39 -18.62
C ALA A 289 15.49 4.21 -18.30
N ASP A 290 14.55 3.63 -17.56
CA ASP A 290 13.36 4.36 -17.07
C ASP A 290 13.78 5.54 -16.18
N TYR A 291 14.70 5.31 -15.23
CA TYR A 291 15.27 6.38 -14.38
C TYR A 291 16.02 7.47 -15.15
N LEU A 292 16.58 7.16 -16.32
CA LEU A 292 17.22 8.15 -17.18
C LEU A 292 16.21 9.11 -17.82
N ILE A 293 14.98 8.64 -18.05
CA ILE A 293 13.91 9.38 -18.73
C ILE A 293 13.10 10.24 -17.76
N THR A 294 13.36 10.15 -16.46
CA THR A 294 12.65 10.90 -15.42
C THR A 294 12.94 12.40 -15.50
N LYS A 295 12.05 13.20 -14.91
CA LYS A 295 12.23 14.65 -14.79
C LYS A 295 13.21 15.05 -13.69
N ASP A 296 13.68 14.10 -12.89
CA ASP A 296 14.59 14.36 -11.76
C ASP A 296 16.04 14.39 -12.25
N GLN A 297 16.64 15.58 -12.22
CA GLN A 297 18.01 15.80 -12.65
C GLN A 297 19.03 15.02 -11.82
N CYS A 298 18.81 14.87 -10.50
CA CYS A 298 19.73 14.14 -9.61
C CYS A 298 19.77 12.65 -9.96
N GLN A 299 18.60 12.06 -10.24
CA GLN A 299 18.50 10.67 -10.70
C GLN A 299 19.18 10.50 -12.05
N MET A 300 18.87 11.38 -13.00
CA MET A 300 19.46 11.34 -14.33
C MET A 300 21.00 11.43 -14.26
N ASP A 301 21.55 12.35 -13.47
CA ASP A 301 23.00 12.53 -13.35
C ASP A 301 23.67 11.28 -12.76
N ARG A 302 23.08 10.66 -11.72
CA ARG A 302 23.60 9.38 -11.16
C ARG A 302 23.53 8.24 -12.17
N VAL A 303 22.43 8.10 -12.90
CA VAL A 303 22.29 7.08 -13.93
C VAL A 303 23.31 7.30 -15.06
N VAL A 304 23.48 8.54 -15.53
CA VAL A 304 24.47 8.85 -16.57
C VAL A 304 25.87 8.45 -16.11
N ASN A 305 26.26 8.81 -14.89
CA ASN A 305 27.57 8.44 -14.34
C ASN A 305 27.73 6.92 -14.23
N LEU A 306 26.70 6.21 -13.72
CA LEU A 306 26.70 4.75 -13.65
C LEU A 306 26.91 4.11 -15.03
N LEU A 307 26.19 4.59 -16.05
CA LEU A 307 26.30 4.09 -17.43
C LEU A 307 27.65 4.43 -18.08
N ILE A 308 28.33 5.50 -17.65
CA ILE A 308 29.69 5.85 -18.07
C ILE A 308 30.71 4.88 -17.45
N GLU A 309 30.56 4.56 -16.17
CA GLU A 309 31.52 3.74 -15.42
C GLU A 309 31.42 2.25 -15.72
N LYS A 310 30.20 1.72 -15.90
CA LYS A 310 29.97 0.28 -16.09
C LYS A 310 30.24 -0.17 -17.53
N GLU A 311 30.72 -1.40 -17.69
CA GLU A 311 30.77 -2.06 -19.00
C GLU A 311 29.35 -2.52 -19.38
N ILE A 312 28.85 -2.02 -20.51
CA ILE A 312 27.48 -2.25 -20.97
C ILE A 312 27.52 -2.60 -22.46
N PRO A 313 26.93 -3.74 -22.88
CA PRO A 313 26.82 -4.12 -24.28
C PRO A 313 26.10 -3.05 -25.12
N PHE A 314 26.52 -2.87 -26.37
CA PHE A 314 25.91 -1.87 -27.26
C PHE A 314 24.41 -2.13 -27.49
N GLU A 315 24.03 -3.41 -27.55
CA GLU A 315 22.65 -3.86 -27.73
C GLU A 315 21.72 -3.27 -26.68
N PHE A 316 22.18 -3.08 -25.45
CA PHE A 316 21.35 -2.53 -24.38
C PHE A 316 21.07 -1.04 -24.62
N PHE A 317 22.07 -0.26 -25.03
CA PHE A 317 21.86 1.15 -25.39
C PHE A 317 20.92 1.30 -26.59
N LYS A 318 20.98 0.36 -27.53
CA LYS A 318 20.13 0.32 -28.72
C LYS A 318 18.70 -0.07 -28.39
N GLU A 319 18.50 -1.12 -27.60
CA GLU A 319 17.19 -1.64 -27.18
C GLU A 319 16.37 -0.56 -26.49
N TYR A 320 16.97 0.13 -25.51
CA TYR A 320 16.31 1.19 -24.73
C TYR A 320 16.43 2.59 -25.34
N ARG A 321 16.98 2.71 -26.57
CA ARG A 321 17.10 3.98 -27.31
C ARG A 321 17.76 5.12 -26.53
N ILE A 322 18.70 4.78 -25.64
CA ILE A 322 19.33 5.74 -24.71
C ILE A 322 20.03 6.85 -25.48
N LYS A 323 20.75 6.52 -26.55
CA LYS A 323 21.45 7.52 -27.37
C LYS A 323 20.48 8.53 -27.98
N GLN A 324 19.34 8.07 -28.53
CA GLN A 324 18.32 8.96 -29.10
C GLN A 324 17.73 9.87 -28.03
N TYR A 325 17.43 9.34 -26.85
CA TYR A 325 16.95 10.13 -25.72
C TYR A 325 17.97 11.22 -25.33
N LEU A 326 19.21 10.84 -25.04
CA LEU A 326 20.28 11.78 -24.65
C LEU A 326 20.49 12.90 -25.68
N LEU A 327 20.38 12.59 -26.99
CA LEU A 327 20.49 13.59 -28.06
C LEU A 327 19.32 14.59 -28.07
N ASN A 328 18.14 14.17 -27.63
CA ASN A 328 16.93 14.99 -27.60
C ASN A 328 16.78 15.85 -26.33
N ILE A 329 17.55 15.57 -25.27
CA ILE A 329 17.53 16.39 -24.04
C ILE A 329 17.99 17.81 -24.38
N GLY A 330 17.26 18.82 -23.91
CA GLY A 330 17.55 20.22 -24.21
C GLY A 330 18.94 20.68 -23.74
N ARG A 331 19.25 20.49 -22.45
CA ARG A 331 20.54 20.85 -21.85
C ARG A 331 21.41 19.60 -21.71
N LYS A 332 22.61 19.64 -22.30
CA LYS A 332 23.60 18.56 -22.18
C LYS A 332 24.82 19.09 -21.46
N ASP A 333 25.23 18.39 -20.42
CA ASP A 333 26.47 18.66 -19.72
C ASP A 333 27.60 17.74 -20.22
N ASN A 334 28.77 17.81 -19.58
CA ASN A 334 29.92 17.01 -19.97
C ASN A 334 29.68 15.50 -19.76
N ALA A 335 28.93 15.12 -18.73
CA ALA A 335 28.62 13.72 -18.45
C ALA A 335 27.74 13.13 -19.56
N ILE A 336 26.67 13.82 -19.94
CA ILE A 336 25.81 13.41 -21.06
C ILE A 336 26.61 13.28 -22.35
N TRP A 337 27.49 14.24 -22.67
CA TRP A 337 28.34 14.14 -23.85
C TRP A 337 29.30 12.96 -23.78
N THR A 338 29.88 12.68 -22.61
CA THR A 338 30.77 11.54 -22.38
C THR A 338 30.04 10.23 -22.64
N LEU A 339 28.82 10.07 -22.13
CA LEU A 339 28.00 8.88 -22.38
C LEU A 339 27.64 8.74 -23.86
N ILE A 340 27.24 9.83 -24.53
CA ILE A 340 26.96 9.81 -25.99
C ILE A 340 28.20 9.35 -26.78
N LEU A 341 29.38 9.86 -26.43
CA LEU A 341 30.63 9.48 -27.10
C LEU A 341 31.00 8.03 -26.82
N LYS A 342 30.81 7.55 -25.60
CA LYS A 342 30.98 6.13 -25.24
C LYS A 342 30.10 5.23 -26.11
N ILE A 343 28.80 5.54 -26.21
CA ILE A 343 27.86 4.75 -27.03
C ILE A 343 28.28 4.76 -28.50
N ARG A 344 28.72 5.90 -29.04
CA ARG A 344 29.25 5.97 -30.41
C ARG A 344 30.51 5.12 -30.58
N GLY A 345 31.42 5.13 -29.61
CA GLY A 345 32.63 4.31 -29.64
C GLY A 345 32.32 2.82 -29.76
N LEU A 346 31.29 2.36 -29.05
CA LEU A 346 30.82 0.97 -29.14
C LEU A 346 30.18 0.67 -30.51
N GLU A 347 29.36 1.58 -31.03
CA GLU A 347 28.67 1.44 -32.33
C GLU A 347 29.62 1.30 -33.54
N TYR A 348 30.82 1.88 -33.48
CA TYR A 348 31.83 1.80 -34.54
C TYR A 348 32.96 0.80 -34.23
N GLY A 349 32.94 0.16 -33.05
CA GLY A 349 33.92 -0.82 -32.62
C GLY A 349 33.52 -2.28 -32.89
N GLU A 350 32.25 -2.52 -33.21
CA GLU A 350 31.70 -3.75 -33.79
C GLU A 350 31.81 -3.74 -35.32
#